data_AF-A0A9W3JG72-F1
#
_entry.id   AF-A0A9W3JG72-F1
#
_cell.length_a   1.000
_cell.length_b   1.000
_cell.length_c   1.000
_cell.angle_alpha   90.00
_cell.angle_beta   90.00
_cell.angle_gamma   90.00
#
_symmetry.space_group_name_H-M   'P 1'
#
loop_
_entity.id
_entity.type
_entity.pdbx_description
1 polymer ?
#
loop_
_entity_poly.entity_id
_entity_poly.type
_entity_poly.pdbx_seq_one_letter_code
_entity_poly.pdbx_strand_id
1 'polypeptide(L)'
;MGFLTLIISFFIFSIVTLATIIILWLKTKQLYAPDIIRLTGATICLICSGILLIFKDKFEPAYNNLTAIIGQYTGTSLNIMILYLLGFFLLIAIFKAIRI
;
A
#
# COMPACT_ATOMS: atom_id res chain seq x y z
N MET A 1 4.29 -7.05 16.32
CA MET A 1 3.47 -7.63 15.23
C MET A 1 2.82 -6.60 14.31
N GLY A 2 2.29 -5.47 14.79
CA GLY A 2 1.63 -4.47 13.93
C GLY A 2 2.50 -3.91 12.80
N PHE A 3 3.81 -3.76 13.03
CA PHE A 3 4.75 -3.30 12.00
C PHE A 3 4.88 -4.30 10.83
N LEU A 4 5.01 -5.59 11.15
CA LEU A 4 5.07 -6.65 10.16
C LEU A 4 3.77 -6.75 9.36
N THR A 5 2.62 -6.62 10.01
CA THR A 5 1.31 -6.56 9.35
C THR A 5 1.24 -5.40 8.35
N LEU A 6 1.77 -4.24 8.71
CA LEU A 6 1.79 -3.04 7.88
C LEU A 6 2.72 -3.22 6.65
N ILE A 7 3.91 -3.79 6.85
CA ILE A 7 4.84 -4.12 5.75
C ILE A 7 4.16 -5.08 4.76
N ILE A 8 3.55 -6.15 5.26
CA ILE A 8 2.84 -7.13 4.42
C ILE A 8 1.67 -6.48 3.69
N SER A 9 0.94 -5.57 4.34
CA SER A 9 -0.18 -4.86 3.72
C SER A 9 0.27 -4.00 2.53
N PHE A 10 1.38 -3.26 2.68
CA PHE A 10 1.95 -2.50 1.55
C PHE A 10 2.43 -3.41 0.42
N PHE A 11 3.06 -4.54 0.77
CA PHE A 11 3.51 -5.51 -0.21
C PHE A 11 2.35 -6.08 -1.03
N ILE A 12 1.28 -6.54 -0.36
CA ILE A 12 0.07 -7.05 -1.02
C ILE A 12 -0.58 -5.98 -1.88
N PHE A 13 -0.75 -4.76 -1.35
CA PHE A 13 -1.35 -3.66 -2.10
C PHE A 13 -0.57 -3.35 -3.38
N SER A 14 0.76 -3.35 -3.32
CA SER A 14 1.59 -3.14 -4.49
C SER A 14 1.40 -4.25 -5.53
N ILE A 15 1.35 -5.51 -5.12
CA ILE A 15 1.12 -6.64 -6.04
C ILE A 15 -0.25 -6.53 -6.69
N VAL A 16 -1.30 -6.25 -5.91
CA VAL A 16 -2.68 -6.09 -6.43
C VAL A 16 -2.75 -4.94 -7.44
N THR A 17 -2.07 -3.82 -7.17
CA THR A 17 -2.01 -2.66 -8.07
C THR A 17 -1.27 -2.99 -9.37
N LEU A 18 -0.15 -3.71 -9.29
CA LEU A 18 0.58 -4.18 -10.47
C LEU A 18 -0.29 -5.14 -11.31
N ALA A 19 -0.93 -6.11 -10.66
CA ALA A 19 -1.81 -7.06 -11.33
C ALA A 19 -2.99 -6.37 -12.02
N THR A 20 -3.64 -5.41 -11.36
CA THR A 20 -4.75 -4.66 -11.98
C THR A 20 -4.31 -3.86 -13.19
N ILE A 21 -3.13 -3.21 -13.16
CA ILE A 21 -2.60 -2.49 -14.34
C ILE A 21 -2.28 -3.46 -15.48
N ILE A 22 -1.68 -4.62 -15.20
CA ILE A 22 -1.40 -5.65 -16.21
C ILE A 22 -2.69 -6.17 -16.85
N ILE A 23 -3.72 -6.46 -16.05
CA ILE A 23 -5.03 -6.91 -16.55
C ILE A 23 -5.68 -5.82 -17.40
N LEU A 24 -5.61 -4.56 -16.97
CA LEU A 24 -6.14 -3.43 -17.73
C LEU A 24 -5.42 -3.31 -19.08
N TRP A 25 -4.09 -3.40 -19.07
CA TRP A 25 -3.27 -3.37 -20.29
C TRP A 25 -3.60 -4.53 -21.23
N LEU A 26 -3.80 -5.74 -20.72
CA LEU A 26 -4.21 -6.89 -21.53
C LEU A 26 -5.58 -6.67 -22.20
N LYS A 27 -6.51 -6.00 -21.51
CA LYS A 27 -7.86 -5.72 -22.02
C LYS A 27 -7.87 -4.58 -23.06
N THR A 28 -7.18 -3.47 -22.78
CA THR A 28 -7.24 -2.25 -23.62
C THR A 28 -6.11 -2.17 -24.65
N LYS A 29 -5.05 -2.97 -24.50
CA LYS A 29 -3.78 -2.89 -25.26
C LYS A 29 -3.12 -1.50 -25.26
N GLN A 30 -3.56 -0.60 -24.38
CA GLN A 30 -3.08 0.76 -24.27
C GLN A 30 -2.79 1.08 -22.80
N LEU A 31 -1.62 1.65 -22.54
CA LEU A 31 -1.26 2.21 -21.24
C LEU A 31 -1.41 3.72 -21.34
N TYR A 32 -2.31 4.30 -20.55
CA TYR A 32 -2.43 5.75 -20.47
C TYR A 32 -1.39 6.30 -19.47
N ALA A 33 -1.02 7.57 -19.63
CA ALA A 33 -0.09 8.25 -18.73
C ALA A 33 -0.42 8.08 -17.22
N PRO A 34 -1.70 8.10 -16.78
CA PRO A 34 -2.04 7.84 -15.37
C PRO A 34 -1.69 6.43 -14.90
N ASP A 35 -1.75 5.43 -15.78
CA ASP A 35 -1.45 4.03 -15.43
C ASP A 35 0.05 3.84 -15.27
N ILE A 36 0.87 4.54 -16.06
CA ILE A 36 2.33 4.54 -15.93
C ILE A 36 2.74 5.16 -14.57
N ILE A 37 2.14 6.28 -14.18
CA ILE A 37 2.41 6.92 -12.88
C ILE A 37 2.06 5.97 -11.73
N ARG A 38 0.91 5.28 -11.83
CA ARG A 38 0.47 4.29 -10.83
C ARG A 38 1.42 3.08 -10.79
N LEU A 39 1.91 2.64 -11.94
CA LEU A 39 2.89 1.56 -12.04
C LEU A 39 4.18 1.94 -11.31
N THR A 40 4.73 3.12 -11.59
CA THR A 40 5.93 3.64 -10.91
C THR A 40 5.72 3.72 -9.39
N GLY A 41 4.57 4.25 -8.95
CA GLY A 41 4.24 4.32 -7.52
C GLY A 41 4.15 2.94 -6.86
N ALA A 42 3.50 1.98 -7.52
CA ALA A 42 3.43 0.60 -7.03
C ALA A 42 4.83 -0.03 -6.95
N THR A 43 5.66 0.09 -7.99
CA THR A 43 7.03 -0.43 -7.98
C THR A 43 7.87 0.16 -6.84
N ILE A 44 7.79 1.47 -6.60
CA ILE A 44 8.47 2.12 -5.47
C ILE A 44 7.95 1.56 -4.15
N CYS A 45 6.64 1.42 -3.99
CA CYS A 45 6.03 0.85 -2.78
C CYS A 45 6.50 -0.60 -2.52
N LEU A 46 6.63 -1.41 -3.58
CA LEU A 46 7.15 -2.77 -3.49
C LEU A 46 8.61 -2.79 -3.01
N ILE A 47 9.47 -1.96 -3.61
CA ILE A 47 10.88 -1.88 -3.21
C ILE A 47 11.00 -1.38 -1.77
N CYS A 48 10.27 -0.33 -1.40
CA CYS A 48 10.26 0.20 -0.04
C CYS A 48 9.77 -0.85 0.98
N SER A 49 8.70 -1.60 0.68
CA SER A 49 8.23 -2.67 1.56
C SER A 49 9.27 -3.80 1.73
N GLY A 50 10.00 -4.14 0.66
CA GLY A 50 11.12 -5.08 0.73
C GLY A 50 12.27 -4.57 1.61
N ILE A 51 12.65 -3.30 1.48
CA ILE A 51 13.68 -2.67 2.32
C ILE A 51 13.21 -2.66 3.79
N LEU A 52 11.97 -2.27 4.06
CA LEU A 52 11.40 -2.27 5.40
C LEU A 52 11.38 -3.67 6.02
N LEU A 53 11.17 -4.72 5.21
CA LEU A 53 11.21 -6.11 5.68
C LEU A 53 12.63 -6.54 6.08
N ILE A 54 13.64 -6.20 5.28
CA ILE A 54 15.05 -6.53 5.57
C ILE A 54 15.53 -5.81 6.83
N PHE A 55 15.16 -4.55 6.99
CA PHE A 55 15.59 -3.73 8.13
C PHE A 55 14.56 -3.69 9.27
N LYS A 56 13.64 -4.67 9.33
CA LYS A 56 12.47 -4.57 10.22
C LYS A 56 12.85 -4.30 11.67
N ASP A 57 13.88 -4.96 12.16
CA ASP A 57 14.28 -4.94 13.57
C ASP A 57 14.85 -3.56 13.97
N LYS A 58 15.38 -2.79 13.00
CA LYS A 58 15.84 -1.42 13.21
C LYS A 58 14.68 -0.41 13.24
N PHE A 59 13.63 -0.65 12.46
CA PHE A 59 12.50 0.27 12.33
C PHE A 59 11.35 -0.02 13.30
N GLU A 60 11.23 -1.25 13.81
CA GLU A 60 10.18 -1.65 14.75
C GLU A 60 10.13 -0.80 16.04
N PRO A 61 11.25 -0.40 16.68
CA PRO A 61 11.21 0.48 17.85
C PRO A 61 10.63 1.86 17.54
N ALA A 62 11.07 2.46 16.42
CA ALA A 62 10.57 3.76 15.98
C ALA A 62 9.07 3.69 15.63
N TYR A 63 8.66 2.62 14.95
CA TYR A 63 7.26 2.35 14.63
C TYR A 63 6.39 2.21 15.89
N ASN A 64 6.86 1.47 16.90
CA ASN A 64 6.12 1.26 18.14
C ASN A 64 5.95 2.57 18.93
N ASN A 65 7.00 3.39 19.01
CA ASN A 65 6.91 4.72 19.63
C ASN A 65 5.91 5.61 18.90
N LEU A 66 5.97 5.65 17.56
CA LEU A 66 5.03 6.43 16.75
C LEU A 66 3.59 5.93 16.93
N THR A 67 3.39 4.61 16.95
CA THR A 67 2.07 4.00 17.16
C THR A 67 1.51 4.31 18.54
N ALA A 68 2.35 4.34 19.58
CA ALA A 68 1.94 4.70 20.93
C ALA A 68 1.52 6.17 21.02
N ILE A 69 2.30 7.08 20.42
CA ILE A 69 1.96 8.51 20.36
C ILE A 69 0.62 8.70 19.64
N ILE A 70 0.46 8.12 18.45
CA ILE A 70 -0.79 8.24 17.69
C ILE A 70 -1.96 7.63 18.46
N GLY A 71 -1.76 6.46 19.07
CA GLY A 71 -2.79 5.79 19.88
C GLY A 71 -3.27 6.63 21.07
N GLN A 72 -2.39 7.43 21.67
CA GLN A 72 -2.79 8.37 22.74
C GLN A 72 -3.70 9.49 22.23
N TYR A 73 -3.48 9.99 21.00
CA TYR A 73 -4.26 11.10 20.44
C TYR A 73 -5.54 10.66 19.73
N THR A 74 -5.52 9.53 19.04
CA THR A 74 -6.64 9.07 18.18
C THR A 74 -7.44 7.93 18.79
N GLY A 75 -6.95 7.32 19.88
CA GLY A 75 -7.53 6.11 20.46
C GLY A 75 -7.40 4.87 19.57
N THR A 76 -6.67 4.95 18.46
CA THR A 76 -6.56 3.87 17.47
C THR A 76 -5.11 3.64 17.05
N SER A 77 -4.80 2.39 16.67
CA SER A 77 -3.44 2.04 16.26
C SER A 77 -3.15 2.50 14.83
N LEU A 78 -1.91 2.93 14.61
CA LEU A 78 -1.42 3.45 13.33
C LEU A 78 -1.62 2.47 12.17
N ASN A 79 -1.35 1.18 12.40
CA ASN A 79 -1.59 0.10 11.43
C ASN A 79 -3.04 0.06 10.97
N ILE A 80 -4.02 0.21 11.87
CA ILE A 80 -5.44 0.17 11.52
C ILE A 80 -5.79 1.37 10.63
N MET A 81 -5.32 2.57 10.96
CA MET A 81 -5.56 3.78 10.14
C MET A 81 -5.00 3.62 8.72
N ILE A 82 -3.77 3.11 8.60
CA ILE A 82 -3.14 2.86 7.30
C ILE A 82 -3.90 1.79 6.50
N LEU A 83 -4.38 0.73 7.16
CA LEU A 83 -5.16 -0.32 6.51
C LEU A 83 -6.47 0.22 5.92
N TYR A 84 -7.19 1.05 6.67
CA TYR A 84 -8.41 1.69 6.16
C TYR A 84 -8.12 2.61 4.98
N LEU A 85 -7.03 3.38 5.04
CA LEU A 85 -6.63 4.26 3.95
C LEU A 85 -6.31 3.47 2.67
N LEU A 86 -5.52 2.40 2.79
CA LEU A 86 -5.21 1.48 1.69
C LEU A 86 -6.48 0.84 1.10
N GLY A 87 -7.36 0.35 1.96
CA GLY A 87 -8.65 -0.22 1.55
C GLY A 87 -9.52 0.78 0.79
N PHE A 88 -9.58 2.03 1.26
CA PHE A 88 -10.33 3.09 0.60
C PHE A 88 -9.79 3.42 -0.80
N PHE A 89 -8.46 3.50 -0.97
CA PHE A 89 -7.85 3.70 -2.29
C PHE A 89 -8.13 2.54 -3.24
N LEU A 90 -8.08 1.31 -2.73
CA LEU A 90 -8.37 0.11 -3.51
C LEU A 90 -9.83 0.10 -3.99
N LEU A 91 -10.75 0.50 -3.11
CA LEU A 91 -12.18 0.59 -3.40
C LEU A 91 -12.49 1.66 -4.47
N ILE A 92 -11.84 2.83 -4.41
CA ILE A 92 -11.91 3.84 -5.48
C ILE A 92 -11.35 3.29 -6.79
N ALA A 93 -10.23 2.58 -6.75
CA ALA A 93 -9.61 2.00 -7.94
C ALA A 93 -10.54 1.00 -8.63
N ILE A 94 -11.20 0.12 -7.86
CA ILE A 94 -12.21 -0.82 -8.36
C ILE A 94 -13.39 -0.08 -9.01
N PHE A 95 -13.97 0.92 -8.33
CA PHE A 95 -15.07 1.69 -8.90
C PHE A 95 -14.70 2.34 -10.23
N LYS A 96 -13.47 2.87 -10.34
CA LYS A 96 -12.98 3.45 -11.60
C LYS A 96 -12.78 2.39 -12.68
N ALA A 97 -12.32 1.19 -12.33
CA ALA A 97 -12.13 0.09 -13.27
C ALA A 97 -13.46 -0.49 -13.79
N ILE A 98 -14.51 -0.53 -12.96
CA ILE A 98 -15.85 -1.01 -13.38
C ILE A 98 -16.57 0.02 -14.27
N ARG A 99 -16.31 1.33 -14.07
CA ARG A 99 -16.94 2.41 -14.84
C ARG A 99 -16.34 2.57 -16.25
N ILE A 100 -15.24 1.90 -16.58
CA ILE A 100 -14.59 1.86 -17.91
C ILE A 100 -15.03 0.59 -18.65
#